data_AF-A0A3N5PNH9-F1
#
_entry.id   AF-A0A3N5PNH9-F1
#
_cell.length_a   1.000
_cell.length_b   1.000
_cell.length_c   1.000
_cell.angle_alpha   90.00
_cell.angle_beta   90.00
_cell.angle_gamma   90.00
#
_symmetry.space_group_name_H-M   'P 1'
#
loop_
_entity.id
_entity.type
_entity.pdbx_description
1 polymer ?
#
loop_
_entity_poly.entity_id
_entity_poly.type
_entity_poly.pdbx_seq_one_letter_code
_entity_poly.pdbx_strand_id
1 'polypeptide(L)'
;MKNKGMMIGCAIGAVVLLAVGMLVIWGISSYNNMVSLDQAVIQSWAQVENQYQRRADLIPNLVNTVKGYADFEKEVLTKVTEARARVSQFNITPEVLNDPQAFAKFQSLQGELSGALSRLLVTVENYPQLKANENFLQLQAQLEGTENRISVERKKFNEVVQSYNTTIKRFPASMMAGMFGFGEKQYFKAIQGAETPPKVEF
;
A
#
# COMPACT_ATOMS: atom_id res chain seq x y z
N MET A 1 12.87 -57.91 -35.87
CA MET A 1 13.19 -56.46 -35.82
C MET A 1 11.97 -55.54 -35.67
N LYS A 2 10.78 -55.89 -36.19
CA LYS A 2 9.54 -55.09 -36.08
C LYS A 2 9.10 -54.72 -34.64
N ASN A 3 9.26 -55.62 -33.66
CA ASN A 3 8.82 -55.36 -32.28
C ASN A 3 9.68 -54.33 -31.53
N LYS A 4 10.96 -54.16 -31.89
CA LYS A 4 11.83 -53.17 -31.21
C LYS A 4 11.44 -51.74 -31.57
N GLY A 5 11.08 -51.47 -32.83
CA GLY A 5 10.61 -50.15 -33.26
C GLY A 5 9.27 -49.75 -32.64
N MET A 6 8.33 -50.71 -32.52
CA MET A 6 7.04 -50.46 -31.86
C MET A 6 7.19 -50.19 -30.36
N MET A 7 8.04 -50.94 -29.65
CA MET A 7 8.31 -50.70 -28.23
C MET A 7 9.00 -49.34 -27.98
N ILE A 8 9.93 -48.94 -28.86
CA ILE A 8 10.57 -47.61 -28.77
C ILE A 8 9.53 -46.49 -29.00
N GLY A 9 8.63 -46.65 -29.98
CA GLY A 9 7.54 -45.69 -30.21
C GLY A 9 6.59 -45.54 -29.02
N CYS A 10 6.17 -46.65 -28.42
CA CYS A 10 5.34 -46.65 -27.21
C CYS A 10 6.07 -46.02 -26.01
N ALA A 11 7.36 -46.31 -25.84
CA ALA A 11 8.17 -45.71 -24.78
C ALA A 11 8.31 -44.18 -24.93
N ILE A 12 8.57 -43.70 -26.15
CA ILE A 12 8.62 -42.25 -26.45
C ILE A 12 7.26 -41.59 -26.18
N GLY A 13 6.16 -42.22 -26.61
CA GLY A 13 4.81 -41.72 -26.34
C GLY A 13 4.50 -41.61 -24.85
N ALA A 14 4.88 -42.62 -24.06
CA ALA A 14 4.72 -42.60 -22.60
C ALA A 14 5.56 -41.49 -21.94
N VAL A 15 6.80 -41.27 -22.40
CA VAL A 15 7.66 -40.17 -21.90
C VAL A 15 7.07 -38.81 -22.22
N VAL A 16 6.55 -38.61 -23.43
CA VAL A 16 5.89 -37.35 -23.83
C VAL A 16 4.64 -37.10 -22.99
N LEU A 17 3.79 -38.12 -22.80
CA LEU A 17 2.60 -38.00 -21.96
C LEU A 17 2.94 -37.67 -20.49
N LEU A 18 3.97 -38.30 -19.93
CA LEU A 18 4.45 -37.99 -18.58
C LEU A 18 4.99 -36.56 -18.49
N ALA A 19 5.76 -36.11 -19.47
CA ALA A 19 6.29 -34.74 -19.52
C ALA A 19 5.15 -33.71 -19.60
N VAL A 20 4.15 -33.94 -20.44
CA VAL A 20 2.95 -33.08 -20.54
C VAL A 20 2.17 -33.07 -19.22
N GLY A 21 1.98 -34.23 -18.60
CA GLY A 21 1.32 -34.34 -17.29
C GLY A 21 2.02 -33.52 -16.21
N MET A 22 3.36 -33.60 -16.13
CA MET A 22 4.16 -32.78 -15.21
C MET A 22 4.02 -31.27 -15.49
N LEU A 23 4.01 -30.85 -16.75
CA LEU A 23 3.82 -29.45 -17.12
C LEU A 23 2.44 -28.92 -16.72
N VAL A 24 1.38 -29.72 -16.87
CA VAL A 24 0.02 -29.33 -16.46
C VAL A 24 -0.08 -29.19 -14.94
N ILE A 25 0.44 -30.16 -14.19
CA ILE A 25 0.44 -30.10 -12.71
C ILE A 25 1.22 -28.88 -12.22
N TRP A 26 2.38 -28.63 -12.82
CA TRP A 26 3.19 -27.45 -12.51
C TRP A 26 2.44 -26.15 -12.83
N GLY A 27 1.76 -26.08 -13.99
CA GLY A 27 1.00 -24.90 -14.40
C GLY A 27 -0.14 -24.57 -13.42
N ILE A 28 -0.91 -25.58 -12.99
CA ILE A 28 -1.99 -25.40 -12.00
C ILE A 28 -1.41 -24.92 -10.66
N SER A 29 -0.32 -25.54 -10.20
CA SER A 29 0.34 -25.15 -8.96
C SER A 29 0.87 -23.71 -9.03
N SER A 30 1.50 -23.33 -10.13
CA SER A 30 2.03 -21.98 -10.35
C SER A 30 0.91 -20.93 -10.41
N TYR A 31 -0.19 -21.22 -11.10
CA TYR A 31 -1.36 -20.34 -11.15
C TYR A 31 -1.95 -20.11 -9.75
N ASN A 32 -2.22 -21.18 -9.01
CA ASN A 32 -2.79 -21.10 -7.66
C ASN A 32 -1.87 -20.34 -6.69
N ASN A 33 -0.56 -20.51 -6.82
CA ASN A 33 0.40 -19.74 -6.04
C ASN A 33 0.34 -18.24 -6.36
N MET A 34 0.27 -17.86 -7.63
CA MET A 34 0.13 -16.45 -8.03
C MET A 34 -1.18 -15.83 -7.55
N VAL A 35 -2.31 -16.56 -7.64
CA VAL A 35 -3.59 -16.13 -7.08
C VAL A 35 -3.48 -15.91 -5.57
N SER A 36 -2.86 -16.84 -4.85
CA SER A 36 -2.68 -16.72 -3.40
C SER A 36 -1.85 -15.49 -3.02
N LEU A 37 -0.77 -15.21 -3.77
CA LEU A 37 0.06 -14.03 -3.56
C LEU A 37 -0.69 -12.72 -3.91
N ASP A 38 -1.50 -12.71 -4.97
CA ASP A 38 -2.32 -11.55 -5.33
C ASP A 38 -3.37 -11.24 -4.24
N GLN A 39 -4.02 -12.28 -3.70
CA GLN A 39 -4.93 -12.13 -2.56
C GLN A 39 -4.22 -11.62 -1.31
N ALA A 40 -2.98 -12.07 -1.05
CA ALA A 40 -2.17 -11.54 0.05
C ALA A 40 -1.87 -10.03 -0.15
N VAL A 41 -1.57 -9.60 -1.39
CA VAL A 41 -1.38 -8.18 -1.70
C VAL A 41 -2.67 -7.40 -1.42
N ILE A 42 -3.83 -7.86 -1.90
CA ILE A 42 -5.13 -7.22 -1.66
C ILE A 42 -5.44 -7.14 -0.16
N GLN A 43 -5.20 -8.20 0.59
CA GLN A 43 -5.41 -8.23 2.04
C GLN A 43 -4.52 -7.21 2.76
N SER A 44 -3.23 -7.14 2.38
CA SER A 44 -2.30 -6.17 2.97
C SER A 44 -2.65 -4.72 2.60
N TRP A 45 -3.18 -4.49 1.40
CA TRP A 45 -3.69 -3.19 0.97
C TRP A 45 -4.88 -2.74 1.82
N ALA A 46 -5.84 -3.63 2.10
CA ALA A 46 -6.98 -3.32 2.95
C ALA A 46 -6.55 -2.87 4.36
N GLN A 47 -5.45 -3.43 4.90
CA GLN A 47 -4.90 -2.94 6.18
C GLN A 47 -4.36 -1.52 6.09
N VAL A 48 -3.68 -1.19 4.99
CA VAL A 48 -3.17 0.16 4.74
C VAL A 48 -4.32 1.16 4.58
N GLU A 49 -5.33 0.80 3.78
CA GLU A 49 -6.56 1.59 3.59
C GLU A 49 -7.23 1.89 4.93
N ASN A 50 -7.42 0.88 5.79
CA ASN A 50 -8.04 1.07 7.10
C ASN A 50 -7.32 2.13 7.95
N GLN A 51 -5.98 2.17 7.92
CA GLN A 51 -5.23 3.18 8.69
C GLN A 51 -5.37 4.57 8.06
N TYR A 52 -5.34 4.69 6.74
CA TYR A 52 -5.56 5.97 6.06
C TYR A 52 -6.98 6.51 6.27
N GLN A 53 -7.99 5.63 6.24
CA GLN A 53 -9.37 5.97 6.53
C GLN A 53 -9.51 6.48 7.97
N ARG A 54 -8.96 5.76 8.95
CA ARG A 54 -8.91 6.20 10.36
C ARG A 54 -8.30 7.60 10.49
N ARG A 55 -7.19 7.87 9.80
CA ARG A 55 -6.56 9.20 9.81
C ARG A 55 -7.51 10.28 9.31
N ALA A 56 -8.19 10.04 8.19
CA ALA A 56 -9.17 10.97 7.63
C ALA A 56 -10.38 11.19 8.56
N ASP A 57 -10.80 10.16 9.31
CA ASP A 57 -11.94 10.22 10.22
C ASP A 57 -11.66 10.99 11.52
N LEU A 58 -10.38 11.09 11.93
CA LEU A 58 -9.99 11.89 13.09
C LEU A 58 -9.94 13.41 12.81
N ILE A 59 -9.77 13.80 11.54
CA ILE A 59 -9.56 15.20 11.15
C ILE A 59 -10.75 16.12 11.47
N PRO A 60 -12.03 15.75 11.24
CA PRO A 60 -13.15 16.61 11.60
C PRO A 60 -13.16 16.99 13.08
N ASN A 61 -12.86 16.02 13.96
CA ASN A 61 -12.76 16.25 15.40
C ASN A 61 -11.60 17.19 15.73
N LEU A 62 -10.42 16.97 15.13
CA LEU A 62 -9.28 17.87 15.27
C LEU A 62 -9.61 19.30 14.84
N VAL A 63 -10.20 19.47 13.66
CA VAL A 63 -10.60 20.78 13.12
C VAL A 63 -11.62 21.45 14.05
N ASN A 64 -12.58 20.72 14.59
CA ASN A 64 -13.57 21.29 15.51
C ASN A 64 -12.93 21.72 16.85
N THR A 65 -12.02 20.94 17.41
CA THR A 65 -11.28 21.32 18.62
C THR A 65 -10.47 22.59 18.41
N VAL A 66 -9.78 22.71 17.27
CA VAL A 66 -8.97 23.90 16.96
C VAL A 66 -9.85 25.12 16.64
N LYS A 67 -10.98 24.95 15.96
CA LYS A 67 -11.95 26.03 15.66
C LYS A 67 -12.54 26.69 16.90
N GLY A 68 -12.54 26.02 18.06
CA GLY A 68 -12.98 26.59 19.32
C GLY A 68 -12.10 27.75 19.82
N TYR A 69 -10.92 27.93 19.23
CA TYR A 69 -9.98 29.00 19.57
C TYR A 69 -10.11 30.13 18.54
N ALA A 70 -10.71 31.26 18.96
CA ALA A 70 -11.16 32.35 18.09
C ALA A 70 -10.04 32.98 17.24
N ASP A 71 -8.81 32.99 17.73
CA ASP A 71 -7.65 33.62 17.08
C ASP A 71 -6.82 32.64 16.25
N PHE A 72 -7.28 31.41 16.04
CA PHE A 72 -6.52 30.40 15.30
C PHE A 72 -6.52 30.66 13.78
N GLU A 73 -5.36 30.44 13.15
CA GLU A 73 -5.11 30.66 11.72
C GLU A 73 -6.10 29.92 10.79
N LYS A 74 -7.09 30.66 10.27
CA LYS A 74 -8.15 30.10 9.39
C LYS A 74 -7.57 29.46 8.14
N GLU A 75 -6.52 30.04 7.56
CA GLU A 75 -5.88 29.51 6.36
C GLU A 75 -5.34 28.09 6.58
N VAL A 76 -4.79 27.81 7.76
CA VAL A 76 -4.24 26.49 8.12
C VAL A 76 -5.37 25.46 8.21
N LEU A 77 -6.48 25.80 8.86
CA LEU A 77 -7.64 24.92 8.97
C LEU A 77 -8.31 24.66 7.62
N THR A 78 -8.37 25.65 6.75
CA THR A 78 -8.85 25.50 5.37
C THR A 78 -7.97 24.51 4.61
N LYS A 79 -6.64 24.67 4.65
CA LYS A 79 -5.69 23.75 3.99
C LYS A 79 -5.83 22.31 4.48
N VAL A 80 -6.03 22.08 5.78
CA VAL A 80 -6.26 20.73 6.34
C VAL A 80 -7.58 20.16 5.86
N THR A 81 -8.64 20.98 5.88
CA THR A 81 -9.99 20.57 5.44
C THR A 81 -10.00 20.21 3.95
N GLU A 82 -9.37 21.02 3.11
CA GLU A 82 -9.25 20.77 1.68
C GLU A 82 -8.40 19.53 1.38
N ALA A 83 -7.27 19.35 2.07
CA ALA A 83 -6.43 18.17 1.90
C ALA A 83 -7.20 16.88 2.28
N ARG A 84 -7.97 16.91 3.37
CA ARG A 84 -8.87 15.81 3.75
C ARG A 84 -9.90 15.55 2.64
N ALA A 85 -10.55 16.60 2.15
CA ALA A 85 -11.57 16.47 1.11
C ALA A 85 -11.00 15.82 -0.17
N ARG A 86 -9.78 16.19 -0.59
CA ARG A 86 -9.11 15.56 -1.73
C ARG A 86 -8.84 14.08 -1.51
N VAL A 87 -8.42 13.69 -0.29
CA VAL A 87 -8.24 12.27 0.07
C VAL A 87 -9.58 11.52 0.05
N SER A 88 -10.65 12.10 0.61
CA SER A 88 -11.98 11.46 0.63
C SER A 88 -12.63 11.34 -0.74
N GLN A 89 -12.29 12.21 -1.69
CA GLN A 89 -12.77 12.13 -3.07
C GLN A 89 -12.05 11.06 -3.90
N PHE A 90 -10.89 10.59 -3.45
CA PHE A 90 -10.16 9.53 -4.11
C PHE A 90 -10.77 8.18 -3.72
N ASN A 91 -11.31 7.46 -4.69
CA ASN A 91 -11.88 6.14 -4.44
C ASN A 91 -10.74 5.15 -4.15
N ILE A 92 -10.68 4.67 -2.89
CA ILE A 92 -9.67 3.70 -2.47
C ILE A 92 -10.25 2.33 -2.81
N THR A 93 -9.87 1.80 -3.96
CA THR A 93 -10.29 0.46 -4.38
C THR A 93 -9.08 -0.39 -4.73
N PRO A 94 -9.18 -1.74 -4.69
CA PRO A 94 -8.06 -2.62 -5.03
C PRO A 94 -7.52 -2.40 -6.46
N GLU A 95 -8.32 -1.87 -7.37
CA GLU A 95 -7.91 -1.54 -8.74
C GLU A 95 -6.76 -0.52 -8.79
N VAL A 96 -6.64 0.34 -7.77
CA VAL A 96 -5.52 1.28 -7.62
C VAL A 96 -4.17 0.55 -7.64
N LEU A 97 -4.11 -0.71 -7.19
CA LEU A 97 -2.90 -1.52 -7.16
C LEU A 97 -2.42 -1.94 -8.56
N ASN A 98 -3.32 -1.95 -9.54
CA ASN A 98 -3.04 -2.31 -10.93
C ASN A 98 -2.76 -1.07 -11.81
N ASP A 99 -2.97 0.13 -11.30
CA ASP A 99 -2.76 1.39 -12.01
C ASP A 99 -1.65 2.21 -11.32
N PRO A 100 -0.44 2.28 -11.92
CA PRO A 100 0.67 3.05 -11.38
C PRO A 100 0.37 4.54 -11.18
N GLN A 101 -0.47 5.14 -12.04
CA GLN A 101 -0.84 6.55 -11.93
C GLN A 101 -1.82 6.76 -10.78
N ALA A 102 -2.80 5.87 -10.63
CA ALA A 102 -3.73 5.91 -9.50
C ALA A 102 -2.98 5.72 -8.17
N PHE A 103 -2.05 4.76 -8.10
CA PHE A 103 -1.24 4.51 -6.89
C PHE A 103 -0.33 5.69 -6.56
N ALA A 104 0.27 6.33 -7.55
CA ALA A 104 1.08 7.54 -7.36
C ALA A 104 0.22 8.72 -6.88
N LYS A 105 -0.97 8.91 -7.47
CA LYS A 105 -1.93 9.93 -7.05
C LYS A 105 -2.38 9.72 -5.61
N PHE A 106 -2.71 8.49 -5.23
CA PHE A 106 -3.03 8.12 -3.85
C PHE A 106 -1.91 8.55 -2.89
N GLN A 107 -0.67 8.16 -3.17
CA GLN A 107 0.48 8.54 -2.34
C GLN A 107 0.67 10.07 -2.24
N SER A 108 0.50 10.79 -3.35
CA SER A 108 0.59 12.26 -3.38
C SER A 108 -0.45 12.91 -2.46
N LEU A 109 -1.72 12.50 -2.59
CA LEU A 109 -2.81 13.04 -1.78
C LEU A 109 -2.60 12.76 -0.29
N GLN A 110 -2.14 11.55 0.06
CA GLN A 110 -1.83 11.21 1.44
C GLN A 110 -0.64 12.02 1.98
N GLY A 111 0.35 12.34 1.16
CA GLY A 111 1.48 13.20 1.51
C GLY A 111 1.08 14.66 1.72
N GLU A 112 0.19 15.20 0.87
CA GLU A 112 -0.38 16.54 1.05
C GLU A 112 -1.13 16.66 2.38
N LEU A 113 -1.90 15.63 2.75
CA LEU A 113 -2.60 15.58 4.02
C LEU A 113 -1.63 15.56 5.21
N SER A 114 -0.59 14.72 5.16
CA SER A 114 0.47 14.72 6.18
C SER A 114 1.11 16.10 6.32
N GLY A 115 1.47 16.75 5.20
CA GLY A 115 2.08 18.08 5.23
C GLY A 115 1.16 19.17 5.76
N ALA A 116 -0.15 19.10 5.50
CA ALA A 116 -1.13 20.00 6.08
C ALA A 116 -1.25 19.81 7.59
N LEU A 117 -1.27 18.57 8.07
CA LEU A 117 -1.27 18.25 9.51
C LEU A 117 0.03 18.72 10.19
N SER A 118 1.20 18.53 9.58
CA SER A 118 2.46 19.04 10.13
C SER A 118 2.45 20.56 10.30
N ARG A 119 1.95 21.30 9.31
CA ARG A 119 1.80 22.77 9.41
C ARG A 119 0.82 23.17 10.51
N LEU A 120 -0.28 22.43 10.67
CA LEU A 120 -1.21 22.64 11.78
C LEU A 120 -0.49 22.50 13.12
N LEU A 121 0.24 21.40 13.33
CA LEU A 121 0.97 21.16 14.58
C LEU A 121 1.99 22.25 14.90
N VAL A 122 2.76 22.71 13.90
CA VAL A 122 3.70 23.83 14.08
C VAL A 122 2.96 25.11 14.48
N THR A 123 1.80 25.36 13.89
CA THR A 123 1.00 26.56 14.20
C THR A 123 0.46 26.51 15.62
N VAL A 124 0.08 25.32 16.12
CA VAL A 124 -0.42 25.14 17.51
C VAL A 124 0.59 25.54 18.57
N GLU A 125 1.90 25.50 18.29
CA GLU A 125 2.94 25.93 19.24
C GLU A 125 2.79 27.40 19.66
N ASN A 126 2.19 28.25 18.82
CA ASN A 126 1.91 29.64 19.13
C ASN A 126 0.67 29.84 20.02
N TYR A 127 -0.07 28.77 20.34
CA TYR A 127 -1.33 28.82 21.10
C TYR A 127 -1.26 27.92 22.35
N PRO A 128 -0.68 28.40 23.47
CA PRO A 128 -0.47 27.60 24.67
C PRO A 128 -1.75 26.96 25.23
N GLN A 129 -2.88 27.66 25.13
CA GLN A 129 -4.19 27.19 25.59
C GLN A 129 -4.72 26.00 24.76
N LEU A 130 -4.40 25.94 23.47
CA LEU A 130 -4.74 24.81 22.60
C LEU A 130 -3.75 23.66 22.79
N LYS A 131 -2.46 23.98 22.94
CA LYS A 131 -1.41 23.01 23.25
C LYS A 131 -1.69 22.25 24.55
N ALA A 132 -2.24 22.92 25.56
CA ALA A 132 -2.62 22.30 26.83
C ALA A 132 -4.03 21.66 26.82
N ASN A 133 -4.77 21.73 25.71
CA ASN A 133 -6.12 21.19 25.64
C ASN A 133 -6.08 19.65 25.61
N GLU A 134 -6.74 19.01 26.58
CA GLU A 134 -6.74 17.54 26.70
C GLU A 134 -7.32 16.83 25.47
N ASN A 135 -8.40 17.36 24.87
CA ASN A 135 -8.99 16.78 23.67
C ASN A 135 -8.05 16.90 22.46
N PHE A 136 -7.34 18.02 22.34
CA PHE A 136 -6.34 18.22 21.28
C PHE A 136 -5.16 17.26 21.45
N LEU A 137 -4.60 17.15 22.65
CA LEU A 137 -3.51 16.23 22.97
C LEU A 137 -3.90 14.78 22.68
N GLN A 138 -5.12 14.38 23.04
CA GLN A 138 -5.63 13.04 22.74
C GLN A 138 -5.73 12.79 21.23
N LEU A 139 -6.27 13.73 20.46
CA LEU A 139 -6.37 13.62 19.01
C LEU A 139 -5.01 13.61 18.33
N GLN A 140 -4.06 14.42 18.81
CA GLN A 140 -2.68 14.42 18.36
C GLN A 140 -2.03 13.03 18.56
N ALA A 141 -2.16 12.46 19.75
CA ALA A 141 -1.65 11.12 20.06
C ALA A 141 -2.30 10.02 19.20
N GLN A 142 -3.61 10.13 18.93
CA GLN A 142 -4.31 9.20 18.04
C GLN A 142 -3.82 9.31 16.59
N LEU A 143 -3.59 10.53 16.10
CA LEU A 143 -3.07 10.79 14.75
C LEU A 143 -1.63 10.27 14.61
N GLU A 144 -0.77 10.55 15.58
CA GLU A 144 0.59 10.02 15.64
C GLU A 144 0.59 8.48 15.66
N GLY A 145 -0.21 7.88 16.54
CA GLY A 145 -0.38 6.43 16.59
C GLY A 145 -0.89 5.85 15.27
N THR A 146 -1.73 6.59 14.54
CA THR A 146 -2.21 6.18 13.20
C THR A 146 -1.10 6.31 12.15
N GLU A 147 -0.31 7.36 12.17
CA GLU A 147 0.83 7.55 11.23
C GLU A 147 1.90 6.47 11.43
N ASN A 148 2.20 6.12 12.68
CA ASN A 148 3.11 5.01 13.01
C ASN A 148 2.59 3.68 12.45
N ARG A 149 1.28 3.41 12.59
CA ARG A 149 0.65 2.21 12.00
C ARG A 149 0.66 2.25 10.47
N ILE A 150 0.40 3.40 9.85
CA ILE A 150 0.52 3.57 8.39
C ILE A 150 1.93 3.18 7.93
N SER A 151 2.98 3.67 8.61
CA SER A 151 4.36 3.35 8.26
C SER A 151 4.63 1.83 8.32
N VAL A 152 4.17 1.17 9.38
CA VAL A 152 4.31 -0.29 9.56
C VAL A 152 3.53 -1.06 8.49
N GLU A 153 2.27 -0.71 8.23
CA GLU A 153 1.44 -1.41 7.25
C GLU A 153 1.94 -1.19 5.81
N ARG A 154 2.49 -0.01 5.48
CA ARG A 154 3.15 0.24 4.20
C ARG A 154 4.38 -0.64 4.01
N LYS A 155 5.18 -0.83 5.06
CA LYS A 155 6.34 -1.73 5.03
C LYS A 155 5.90 -3.18 4.77
N LYS A 156 4.93 -3.68 5.54
CA LYS A 156 4.37 -5.03 5.35
C LYS A 156 3.81 -5.23 3.95
N PHE A 157 3.04 -4.25 3.45
CA PHE A 157 2.53 -4.26 2.08
C PHE A 157 3.66 -4.39 1.06
N ASN A 158 4.74 -3.61 1.20
CA ASN A 158 5.89 -3.69 0.31
C ASN A 158 6.58 -5.07 0.35
N GLU A 159 6.67 -5.72 1.51
CA GLU A 159 7.23 -7.07 1.64
C GLU A 159 6.37 -8.12 0.92
N VAL A 160 5.04 -8.01 1.02
CA VAL A 160 4.09 -8.88 0.30
C VAL A 160 4.16 -8.64 -1.20
N VAL A 161 4.16 -7.37 -1.63
CA VAL A 161 4.34 -6.98 -3.04
C VAL A 161 5.69 -7.47 -3.58
N GLN A 162 6.76 -7.43 -2.79
CA GLN A 162 8.05 -7.99 -3.19
C GLN A 162 7.97 -9.49 -3.47
N SER A 163 7.32 -10.24 -2.59
CA SER A 163 7.13 -11.68 -2.77
C SER A 163 6.31 -12.00 -4.02
N TYR A 164 5.21 -11.24 -4.25
CA TYR A 164 4.38 -11.34 -5.44
C TYR A 164 5.17 -11.00 -6.72
N ASN A 165 5.78 -9.80 -6.78
CA ASN A 165 6.52 -9.30 -7.93
C ASN A 165 7.71 -10.21 -8.28
N THR A 166 8.42 -10.74 -7.27
CA THR A 166 9.51 -11.69 -7.48
C THR A 166 9.01 -12.98 -8.12
N THR A 167 7.87 -13.50 -7.65
CA THR A 167 7.28 -14.73 -8.19
C THR A 167 6.88 -14.56 -9.64
N ILE A 168 6.18 -13.49 -9.99
CA ILE A 168 5.72 -13.25 -11.37
C ILE A 168 6.87 -12.88 -12.33
N LYS A 169 8.03 -12.45 -11.81
CA LYS A 169 9.22 -12.13 -12.64
C LYS A 169 10.17 -13.31 -12.82
N ARG A 170 10.03 -14.37 -12.03
CA ARG A 170 10.96 -15.51 -12.04
C ARG A 170 10.56 -16.55 -13.09
N PHE A 171 11.53 -17.01 -13.88
CA PHE A 171 11.31 -18.14 -14.79
C PHE A 171 11.16 -19.47 -14.00
N PRO A 172 10.19 -20.35 -14.35
CA PRO A 172 9.29 -20.28 -15.51
C PRO A 172 7.93 -19.58 -15.24
N ALA A 173 7.67 -19.16 -14.00
CA ALA A 173 6.41 -18.53 -13.60
C ALA A 173 6.10 -17.23 -14.38
N SER A 174 7.11 -16.48 -14.84
CA SER A 174 6.90 -15.26 -15.64
C SER A 174 6.17 -15.46 -16.96
N MET A 175 6.33 -16.63 -17.60
CA MET A 175 5.58 -16.96 -18.81
C MET A 175 4.09 -17.15 -18.50
N MET A 176 3.79 -17.84 -17.40
CA MET A 176 2.43 -18.04 -16.91
C MET A 176 1.81 -16.71 -16.46
N ALA A 177 2.58 -15.88 -15.76
CA ALA A 177 2.16 -14.57 -15.30
C ALA A 177 1.67 -13.69 -16.47
N GLY A 178 2.47 -13.60 -17.55
CA GLY A 178 2.09 -12.86 -18.76
C GLY A 178 0.86 -13.43 -19.46
N MET A 179 0.75 -14.77 -19.53
CA MET A 179 -0.40 -15.44 -20.18
C MET A 179 -1.72 -15.26 -19.43
N PHE A 180 -1.69 -15.22 -18.10
CA PHE A 180 -2.88 -15.10 -17.25
C PHE A 180 -3.11 -13.69 -16.69
N GLY A 181 -2.32 -12.70 -17.09
CA GLY A 181 -2.54 -11.29 -16.73
C GLY A 181 -2.09 -10.89 -15.33
N PHE A 182 -1.17 -11.62 -14.70
CA PHE A 182 -0.57 -11.22 -13.42
C PHE A 182 0.47 -10.12 -13.66
N GLY A 183 0.05 -8.87 -13.43
CA GLY A 183 0.88 -7.68 -13.60
C GLY A 183 1.59 -7.23 -12.33
N GLU A 184 2.72 -6.53 -12.48
CA GLU A 184 3.50 -5.97 -11.38
C GLU A 184 2.69 -4.97 -10.53
N LYS A 185 2.80 -5.10 -9.20
CA LYS A 185 2.18 -4.18 -8.25
C LYS A 185 3.19 -3.13 -7.79
N GLN A 186 2.71 -1.93 -7.52
CA GLN A 186 3.54 -0.81 -7.10
C GLN A 186 3.96 -0.92 -5.63
N TYR A 187 5.14 -0.36 -5.32
CA TYR A 187 5.61 -0.18 -3.95
C TYR A 187 5.23 1.19 -3.40
N PHE A 188 4.95 1.25 -2.11
CA PHE A 188 5.03 2.51 -1.38
C PHE A 188 6.47 3.01 -1.39
N LYS A 189 6.66 4.27 -1.81
CA LYS A 189 7.97 4.93 -1.76
C LYS A 189 8.31 5.31 -0.33
N ALA A 190 9.59 5.43 -0.01
CA ALA A 190 10.01 6.04 1.25
C ALA A 190 9.45 7.47 1.36
N ILE A 191 9.13 7.90 2.58
CA ILE A 191 8.72 9.27 2.85
C ILE A 191 9.91 10.18 2.50
N GLN A 192 9.71 11.15 1.60
CA GLN A 192 10.75 12.14 1.29
C GLN A 192 11.23 12.82 2.59
N GLY A 193 12.54 12.84 2.83
CA GLY A 193 13.16 13.41 4.03
C GLY A 193 13.63 12.38 5.07
N ALA A 194 13.27 11.10 4.96
CA ALA A 194 13.81 10.04 5.82
C ALA A 194 15.32 9.75 5.59
N GLU A 195 15.88 10.22 4.47
CA GLU A 195 17.30 10.08 4.12
C GLU A 195 18.20 11.13 4.78
N THR A 196 17.61 12.22 5.30
CA THR A 196 18.32 13.26 6.05
C THR A 196 18.04 13.10 7.54
N PRO A 197 18.97 12.50 8.33
CA PRO A 197 18.82 12.46 9.77
C PRO A 197 18.72 13.90 10.32
N PRO A 198 17.85 14.15 11.31
CA PRO A 198 17.75 15.48 11.92
C PRO A 198 19.10 15.88 12.49
N LYS A 199 19.58 17.08 12.15
CA LYS A 199 20.72 17.68 12.83
C LYS A 199 20.27 18.03 14.23
N VAL A 200 20.73 17.24 15.21
CA VAL A 200 20.59 17.60 16.62
C VAL A 200 21.66 18.65 16.92
N GLU A 201 21.26 19.91 16.91
CA GLU A 201 22.06 20.99 17.49
C GLU A 201 21.63 21.14 18.95
N PHE A 202 22.59 20.97 19.86
CA PHE A 202 22.42 21.21 21.30
C PHE A 202 22.60 22.70 21.61
#